data_AF-A0A7W0LBM5-F1
#
_entry.id   AF-A0A7W0LBM5-F1
#
_cell.length_a   1.000
_cell.length_b   1.000
_cell.length_c   1.000
_cell.angle_alpha   90.00
_cell.angle_beta   90.00
_cell.angle_gamma   90.00
#
_symmetry.space_group_name_H-M   'P 1'
#
loop_
_entity.id
_entity.type
_entity.pdbx_description
1 polymer ?
#
loop_
_entity_poly.entity_id
_entity_poly.type
_entity_poly.pdbx_seq_one_letter_code
_entity_poly.pdbx_strand_id
1 'polypeptide(L)'
;MKGLAVLALTVLAASVASCRTAPAQQDAPIVQPGAPGDSTRVLSAESAAVLPRATFNESDVKFMQGMIGHHSQAVEMVDLLKTRSTDEGLRKLAQRIEVSQNDEITW
;
A
#
# COMPACT_ATOMS: atom_id res chain seq x y z
N MET A 1 -19.25 -46.91 -47.10
CA MET A 1 -18.26 -47.92 -46.68
C MET A 1 -16.86 -47.32 -46.82
N LYS A 2 -16.25 -46.92 -45.70
CA LYS A 2 -14.82 -46.64 -45.48
C LYS A 2 -14.66 -46.54 -43.96
N GLY A 3 -14.48 -47.69 -43.31
CA GLY A 3 -14.17 -47.81 -41.88
C GLY A 3 -12.71 -47.39 -41.66
N LEU A 4 -12.40 -46.58 -40.65
CA LEU A 4 -12.39 -46.83 -39.20
C LEU A 4 -11.07 -47.44 -38.73
N ALA A 5 -10.48 -46.73 -37.76
CA ALA A 5 -9.58 -47.19 -36.71
C ALA A 5 -8.11 -47.45 -37.09
N VAL A 6 -7.26 -46.48 -36.74
CA VAL A 6 -5.91 -46.77 -36.28
C VAL A 6 -5.74 -46.17 -34.87
N LEU A 7 -5.21 -47.03 -33.99
CA LEU A 7 -4.66 -46.78 -32.67
C LEU A 7 -5.63 -46.51 -31.50
N ALA A 8 -6.14 -47.62 -30.97
CA ALA A 8 -6.19 -47.79 -29.51
C ALA A 8 -4.81 -48.23 -28.99
N LEU A 9 -4.60 -48.12 -27.66
CA LEU A 9 -3.45 -48.58 -26.84
C LEU A 9 -2.39 -47.48 -26.65
N THR A 10 -2.28 -46.78 -25.52
CA THR A 10 -2.27 -47.23 -24.12
C THR A 10 -2.59 -46.05 -23.19
N VAL A 11 -3.57 -46.21 -22.30
CA VAL A 11 -3.68 -45.41 -21.08
C VAL A 11 -2.88 -46.17 -20.02
N LEU A 12 -1.72 -45.66 -19.62
CA LEU A 12 -1.08 -46.10 -18.38
C LEU A 12 -0.19 -45.00 -17.76
N ALA A 13 -0.75 -44.38 -16.72
CA ALA A 13 -0.11 -43.96 -15.47
C ALA A 13 1.21 -43.19 -15.52
N ALA A 14 1.11 -41.87 -15.31
CA ALA A 14 2.12 -41.11 -14.55
C ALA A 14 1.49 -39.83 -13.95
N SER A 15 0.40 -39.98 -13.18
CA SER A 15 -0.26 -38.86 -12.49
C SER A 15 0.20 -38.68 -11.03
N VAL A 16 1.31 -39.32 -10.63
CA VAL A 16 1.71 -39.37 -9.22
C VAL A 16 2.96 -38.53 -9.00
N ALA A 17 2.85 -37.62 -8.03
CA ALA A 17 3.93 -36.86 -7.40
C ALA A 17 4.55 -35.71 -8.21
N SER A 18 3.74 -34.67 -8.47
CA SER A 18 4.27 -33.31 -8.38
C SER A 18 3.67 -32.63 -7.14
N CYS A 19 4.01 -33.15 -5.95
CA CYS A 19 4.07 -32.30 -4.78
C CYS A 19 5.21 -31.32 -5.05
N ARG A 20 4.88 -30.19 -5.68
CA ARG A 20 5.74 -29.01 -5.57
C ARG A 20 5.78 -28.69 -4.09
N THR A 21 6.88 -29.05 -3.43
CA THR A 21 7.25 -28.36 -2.20
C THR A 21 7.26 -26.89 -2.56
N ALA A 22 6.29 -26.13 -2.04
CA ALA A 22 6.41 -24.69 -2.03
C ALA A 22 7.81 -24.39 -1.48
N PRO A 23 8.61 -23.50 -2.11
CA PRO A 23 9.82 -23.06 -1.46
C PRO A 23 9.44 -22.64 -0.05
N ALA A 24 10.19 -23.12 0.94
CA ALA A 24 10.02 -22.68 2.32
C ALA A 24 9.87 -21.16 2.28
N GLN A 25 8.78 -20.65 2.87
CA GLN A 25 8.51 -19.22 2.92
C GLN A 25 9.79 -18.54 3.36
N GLN A 26 10.42 -17.81 2.45
CA GLN A 26 11.54 -16.96 2.80
C GLN A 26 10.92 -15.91 3.72
N ASP A 27 11.14 -16.04 5.03
CA ASP A 27 10.67 -15.05 5.98
C ASP A 27 11.26 -13.72 5.57
N ALA A 28 10.39 -12.82 5.09
CA ALA A 28 10.82 -11.46 4.76
C ALA A 28 11.43 -10.86 6.03
N PRO A 29 12.64 -10.29 5.97
CA PRO A 29 13.30 -9.79 7.17
C PRO A 29 12.45 -8.70 7.82
N ILE A 30 12.19 -8.83 9.12
CA ILE A 30 11.49 -7.79 9.88
C ILE A 30 12.49 -6.69 10.20
N VAL A 31 12.27 -5.53 9.60
CA VAL A 31 13.18 -4.38 9.73
C VAL A 31 12.55 -3.33 10.63
N GLN A 32 13.27 -2.91 11.67
CA GLN A 32 12.89 -1.78 12.50
C GLN A 32 13.88 -0.62 12.29
N PRO A 33 13.45 0.45 11.61
CA PRO A 33 14.24 1.68 11.50
C PRO A 33 14.56 2.26 12.89
N GLY A 34 15.76 2.84 13.02
CA GLY A 34 16.12 3.68 14.17
C GLY A 34 15.53 5.09 14.05
N ALA A 35 15.89 5.98 14.98
CA ALA A 35 15.59 7.40 14.83
C ALA A 35 16.34 7.99 13.61
N PRO A 36 15.98 9.20 13.14
CA PRO A 36 16.72 9.84 12.05
C PRO A 36 18.22 9.95 12.37
N GLY A 37 19.06 9.31 11.55
CA GLY A 37 20.51 9.24 11.74
C GLY A 37 21.02 7.98 12.45
N ASP A 38 20.14 7.21 13.08
CA ASP A 38 20.49 5.93 13.69
C ASP A 38 20.46 4.78 12.67
N SER A 39 21.21 3.72 12.96
CA SER A 39 21.21 2.50 12.16
C SER A 39 19.95 1.67 12.36
N THR A 40 19.49 1.05 11.28
CA THR A 40 18.38 0.12 11.25
C THR A 40 18.76 -1.23 11.86
N ARG A 41 17.81 -1.88 12.55
CA ARG A 41 17.97 -3.25 13.08
C ARG A 41 17.05 -4.26 12.39
N VAL A 42 17.54 -5.50 12.24
CA VAL A 42 16.76 -6.65 11.78
C VAL A 42 16.34 -7.48 12.99
N LEU A 43 15.07 -7.86 13.07
CA LEU A 43 14.48 -8.56 14.21
C LEU A 43 14.10 -10.00 13.83
N SER A 44 14.16 -10.91 14.81
CA SER A 44 13.49 -12.20 14.70
C SER A 44 11.97 -12.03 14.82
N ALA A 45 11.20 -13.03 14.35
CA ALA A 45 9.75 -13.02 14.47
C ALA A 45 9.28 -12.94 15.93
N GLU A 46 9.95 -13.65 16.84
CA GLU A 46 9.64 -13.65 18.27
C GLU A 46 9.91 -12.28 18.90
N SER A 47 11.02 -11.64 18.51
CA SER A 47 11.40 -10.32 19.02
C SER A 47 10.45 -9.23 18.52
N ALA A 48 9.99 -9.33 17.28
CA ALA A 48 9.02 -8.41 16.70
C ALA A 48 7.63 -8.56 17.35
N ALA A 49 7.23 -9.78 17.68
CA ALA A 49 5.92 -10.09 18.27
C ALA A 49 5.71 -9.46 19.66
N VAL A 50 6.79 -9.15 20.38
CA VAL A 50 6.75 -8.55 21.72
C VAL A 50 7.03 -7.04 21.73
N LEU A 51 7.19 -6.42 20.56
CA LEU A 51 7.41 -4.97 20.50
C LEU A 51 6.16 -4.21 21.00
N PRO A 52 6.35 -3.15 21.81
CA PRO A 52 5.26 -2.24 22.12
C PRO A 52 4.69 -1.65 20.84
N ARG A 53 3.35 -1.57 20.76
CA ARG A 53 2.70 -0.82 19.69
C ARG A 53 3.09 0.66 19.82
N ALA A 54 3.52 1.27 18.73
CA ALA A 54 3.76 2.70 18.71
C ALA A 54 2.46 3.45 19.08
N THR A 55 2.55 4.31 20.09
CA THR A 55 1.52 5.30 20.43
C THR A 55 1.92 6.65 19.86
N PHE A 56 0.97 7.56 19.73
CA PHE A 56 1.29 8.94 19.40
C PHE A 56 2.00 9.63 20.58
N ASN A 57 2.84 10.61 20.27
CA ASN A 57 3.48 11.51 21.22
C ASN A 57 3.07 12.97 20.95
N GLU A 58 3.57 13.92 21.73
CA GLU A 58 3.22 15.34 21.59
C GLU A 58 3.61 15.94 20.22
N SER A 59 4.70 15.46 19.62
CA SER A 59 5.13 15.90 18.28
C SER A 59 4.13 15.46 17.22
N ASP A 60 3.59 14.24 17.33
CA ASP A 60 2.55 13.74 16.42
C ASP A 60 1.28 14.60 16.54
N VAL A 61 0.85 14.92 17.76
CA VAL A 61 -0.32 15.79 17.99
C VAL A 61 -0.10 17.16 17.37
N LYS A 62 1.06 17.79 17.61
CA LYS A 62 1.40 19.10 17.05
C LYS A 62 1.47 19.08 15.53
N PHE A 63 2.04 18.01 14.96
CA PHE A 63 2.09 17.81 13.52
C PHE A 63 0.68 17.73 12.94
N MET A 64 -0.19 16.87 13.49
CA MET A 64 -1.57 16.71 13.00
C MET A 64 -2.40 17.99 13.13
N GLN A 65 -2.30 18.70 14.26
CA GLN A 65 -2.96 20.01 14.43
C GLN A 65 -2.49 21.04 13.40
N GLY A 66 -1.18 21.06 13.10
CA GLY A 66 -0.64 21.90 12.03
C GLY A 66 -1.14 21.49 10.65
N MET A 67 -1.21 20.18 10.37
CA MET A 67 -1.67 19.65 9.09
C MET A 67 -3.15 19.96 8.84
N ILE A 68 -4.00 19.94 9.88
CA ILE A 68 -5.40 20.36 9.76
C ILE A 68 -5.47 21.81 9.25
N GLY A 69 -4.77 22.75 9.90
CA GLY A 69 -4.76 24.15 9.49
C GLY A 69 -4.15 24.37 8.10
N HIS A 70 -3.05 23.69 7.80
CA HIS A 70 -2.39 23.73 6.49
C HIS A 70 -3.33 23.22 5.37
N HIS A 71 -4.08 22.14 5.60
CA HIS A 71 -5.04 21.61 4.66
C HIS A 71 -6.27 22.49 4.50
N SER A 72 -6.80 23.06 5.58
CA SER A 72 -7.90 24.04 5.49
C SER A 72 -7.49 25.24 4.63
N GLN A 73 -6.28 25.76 4.81
CA GLN A 73 -5.75 26.84 3.96
C GLN A 73 -5.61 26.39 2.49
N ALA A 74 -5.13 25.16 2.24
CA ALA A 74 -5.03 24.64 0.88
C ALA A 74 -6.40 24.58 0.18
N VAL A 75 -7.46 24.17 0.89
CA VAL A 75 -8.84 24.16 0.40
C VAL A 75 -9.30 25.58 0.05
N GLU A 76 -9.09 26.56 0.93
CA GLU A 76 -9.41 27.96 0.65
C GLU A 76 -8.70 28.49 -0.61
N MET A 77 -7.42 28.14 -0.79
CA MET A 77 -6.63 28.58 -1.93
C MET A 77 -7.11 27.98 -3.26
N VAL A 78 -7.46 26.70 -3.29
CA VAL A 78 -7.94 26.06 -4.52
C VAL A 78 -9.38 26.46 -4.87
N ASP A 79 -10.20 26.84 -3.87
CA ASP A 79 -11.55 27.37 -4.09
C ASP A 79 -11.55 28.64 -4.97
N LEU A 80 -10.54 29.49 -4.81
CA LEU A 80 -10.36 30.71 -5.61
C LEU A 80 -10.33 30.44 -7.13
N LEU A 81 -9.85 29.26 -7.55
CA LEU A 81 -9.74 28.91 -8.96
C LEU A 81 -11.11 28.77 -9.64
N LYS A 82 -12.21 28.60 -8.88
CA LYS A 82 -13.57 28.59 -9.41
C LYS A 82 -13.89 29.89 -10.16
N THR A 83 -13.35 31.03 -9.71
CA THR A 83 -13.57 32.37 -10.30
C THR A 83 -12.31 32.99 -10.94
N ARG A 84 -11.12 32.51 -10.59
CA ARG A 84 -9.84 33.12 -11.03
C ARG A 84 -9.14 32.40 -12.18
N SER A 85 -9.66 31.25 -12.62
CA SER A 85 -9.07 30.53 -13.77
C SER A 85 -10.12 29.85 -14.63
N THR A 86 -9.88 29.90 -15.95
CA THR A 86 -10.60 29.15 -16.98
C THR A 86 -9.79 27.98 -17.52
N ASP A 87 -8.59 27.72 -17.00
CA ASP A 87 -7.79 26.57 -17.41
C ASP A 87 -8.36 25.28 -16.80
N GLU A 88 -8.82 24.37 -17.67
CA GLU A 88 -9.47 23.13 -17.27
C GLU A 88 -8.53 22.16 -16.53
N GLY A 89 -7.24 22.15 -16.88
CA GLY A 89 -6.25 21.31 -16.21
C GLY A 89 -6.05 21.73 -14.76
N LEU A 90 -5.93 23.04 -14.54
CA LEU A 90 -5.79 23.64 -13.22
C LEU A 90 -7.05 23.47 -12.37
N ARG A 91 -8.26 23.61 -12.95
CA ARG A 91 -9.53 23.35 -12.26
C ARG A 91 -9.66 21.90 -11.82
N LYS A 92 -9.23 20.94 -12.64
CA LYS A 92 -9.20 19.52 -12.27
C LYS A 92 -8.18 19.23 -11.16
N LEU A 93 -7.03 19.91 -11.17
CA LEU A 93 -6.06 19.79 -10.09
C LEU A 93 -6.64 20.33 -8.78
N ALA A 94 -7.28 21.49 -8.82
CA ALA A 94 -7.97 22.10 -7.68
C ALA A 94 -8.97 21.15 -7.04
N GLN A 95 -9.83 20.51 -7.84
CA GLN A 95 -10.82 19.53 -7.36
C GLN A 95 -10.17 18.32 -6.68
N ARG A 96 -9.07 17.80 -7.21
CA ARG A 96 -8.37 16.65 -6.57
C ARG A 96 -7.80 17.04 -5.22
N ILE A 97 -7.21 18.24 -5.11
CA ILE A 97 -6.67 18.77 -3.85
C ILE A 97 -7.82 19.02 -2.85
N GLU A 98 -8.92 19.65 -3.29
CA GLU A 98 -10.09 19.90 -2.44
C GLU A 98 -10.63 18.60 -1.83
N VAL A 99 -10.80 17.56 -2.64
CA VAL A 99 -11.29 16.25 -2.16
C VAL A 99 -10.28 15.62 -1.19
N SER A 100 -9.02 15.47 -1.59
CA SER A 100 -8.03 14.78 -0.74
C SER A 100 -7.81 15.50 0.59
N GLN A 101 -7.73 16.83 0.59
CA GLN A 101 -7.49 17.59 1.81
C GLN A 101 -8.69 17.57 2.76
N ASN A 102 -9.93 17.60 2.25
CA ASN A 102 -11.11 17.48 3.11
C ASN A 102 -11.21 16.07 3.74
N ASP A 103 -10.87 15.03 2.97
CA ASP A 103 -10.82 13.67 3.49
C ASP A 103 -9.75 13.54 4.60
N GLU A 104 -8.55 14.08 4.39
CA GLU A 104 -7.45 14.05 5.37
C GLU A 104 -7.73 14.85 6.64
N ILE A 105 -8.54 15.92 6.59
CA ILE A 105 -8.96 16.69 7.78
C ILE A 105 -9.88 15.88 8.69
N THR A 106 -10.71 14.99 8.12
CA THR A 106 -11.78 14.28 8.86
C THR A 106 -11.43 12.84 9.22
N TRP A 107 -10.21 12.39 8.89
CA TRP A 107 -9.69 11.05 9.16
C TRP A 107 -9.39 10.79 10.64
#